data_AF-M1P1J0-F1
#
_entry.id   AF-M1P1J0-F1
#
_cell.length_a   1.000
_cell.length_b   1.000
_cell.length_c   1.000
_cell.angle_alpha   90.00
_cell.angle_beta   90.00
_cell.angle_gamma   90.00
#
_symmetry.space_group_name_H-M   'P 1'
#
loop_
_entity.id
_entity.type
_entity.pdbx_description
1 polymer ?
#
loop_
_entity_poly.entity_id
_entity_poly.type
_entity_poly.pdbx_seq_one_letter_code
_entity_poly.pdbx_strand_id
1 'polypeptide(L)'
;MNKGKKILTAMVFIAIVAIVGLWNVDFSDGYLMVSELKSNPKDYVGGKVNTMGSIKNGTLNKTPESTSFILKDAESKTYQIYIEYTGDLPANLAEGKRISLSGTMINDKKIKANKIVMGCPSKYNEKTSS
;
A
#
# COMPACT_ATOMS: atom_id res chain seq x y z
N MET A 1 49.55 -6.51 -10.91
CA MET A 1 48.10 -6.26 -10.63
C MET A 1 47.96 -4.81 -10.17
N ASN A 2 47.50 -3.95 -11.06
CA ASN A 2 47.81 -2.51 -11.03
C ASN A 2 46.73 -1.76 -10.25
N LYS A 3 47.11 -0.92 -9.28
CA LYS A 3 46.20 -0.22 -8.35
C LYS A 3 45.04 0.52 -9.05
N GLY A 4 45.25 1.01 -10.27
CA GLY A 4 44.20 1.63 -11.10
C GLY A 4 43.06 0.68 -11.52
N LYS A 5 43.33 -0.61 -11.74
CA LYS A 5 42.27 -1.60 -12.07
C LYS A 5 41.33 -1.85 -10.87
N LYS A 6 41.83 -1.76 -9.64
CA LYS A 6 41.02 -1.97 -8.42
C LYS A 6 40.08 -0.80 -8.14
N ILE A 7 40.52 0.43 -8.41
CA ILE A 7 39.72 1.65 -8.21
C ILE A 7 38.60 1.74 -9.25
N LEU A 8 38.89 1.36 -10.49
CA LEU A 8 37.90 1.34 -11.57
C LEU A 8 36.77 0.33 -11.28
N THR A 9 37.10 -0.87 -10.78
CA THR A 9 36.09 -1.89 -10.42
C THR A 9 35.20 -1.44 -9.26
N ALA A 10 35.76 -0.79 -8.24
CA ALA A 10 35.00 -0.29 -7.09
C ALA A 10 34.01 0.82 -7.50
N MET A 11 34.42 1.73 -8.38
CA MET A 11 33.59 2.84 -8.85
C MET A 11 32.43 2.35 -9.76
N VAL A 12 32.68 1.32 -10.58
CA VAL A 12 31.63 0.67 -11.38
C VAL A 12 30.59 -0.01 -10.50
N PHE A 13 31.01 -0.67 -9.41
CA PHE A 13 30.08 -1.32 -8.48
C PHE A 13 29.15 -0.31 -7.78
N ILE A 14 29.68 0.83 -7.36
CA ILE A 14 28.91 1.91 -6.73
C ILE A 14 27.92 2.54 -7.73
N ALA A 15 28.33 2.75 -8.98
CA ALA A 15 27.44 3.25 -10.02
C ALA A 15 26.30 2.26 -10.33
N ILE A 16 26.56 0.94 -10.33
CA ILE A 16 25.54 -0.08 -10.51
C ILE A 16 24.56 -0.10 -9.35
N VAL A 17 25.02 -0.01 -8.09
CA VAL A 17 24.13 0.06 -6.92
C VAL A 17 23.28 1.35 -6.95
N ALA A 18 23.84 2.48 -7.38
CA ALA A 18 23.09 3.72 -7.55
C ALA A 18 22.02 3.62 -8.66
N ILE A 19 22.34 2.94 -9.77
CA ILE A 19 21.37 2.69 -10.85
C ILE A 19 20.28 1.72 -10.37
N VAL A 20 20.62 0.63 -9.68
CA VAL A 20 19.63 -0.30 -9.12
C VAL A 20 18.74 0.40 -8.07
N GLY A 21 19.29 1.32 -7.26
CA GLY A 21 18.50 2.15 -6.36
C GLY A 21 17.55 3.13 -7.07
N LEU A 22 17.83 3.49 -8.32
CA LEU A 22 16.94 4.29 -9.18
C LEU A 22 15.91 3.43 -9.93
N TRP A 23 16.11 2.12 -10.03
CA TRP A 23 15.17 1.18 -10.63
C TRP A 23 14.32 0.61 -9.51
N ASN A 24 13.36 1.40 -9.04
CA ASN A 24 12.18 0.99 -8.25
C ASN A 24 12.40 -0.35 -7.54
N VAL A 25 13.26 -0.35 -6.52
CA VAL A 25 13.33 -1.49 -5.61
C VAL A 25 11.92 -1.69 -5.09
N ASP A 26 11.33 -2.86 -5.37
CA ASP A 26 10.00 -3.22 -4.87
C ASP A 26 10.06 -3.13 -3.34
N PHE A 27 9.66 -1.97 -2.80
CA PHE A 27 9.61 -1.73 -1.38
C PHE A 27 8.48 -2.58 -0.81
N SER A 28 8.86 -3.81 -0.49
CA SER A 28 8.30 -4.71 0.51
C SER A 28 6.81 -5.05 0.40
N ASP A 29 6.54 -6.32 0.60
CA ASP A 29 5.25 -6.93 0.99
C ASP A 29 4.66 -6.37 2.32
N GLY A 30 4.93 -5.11 2.66
CA GLY A 30 4.43 -4.41 3.84
C GLY A 30 3.07 -3.75 3.59
N TYR A 31 2.34 -3.47 4.66
CA TYR A 31 1.10 -2.69 4.61
C TYR A 31 1.42 -1.21 4.72
N LEU A 32 0.95 -0.42 3.75
CA LEU A 32 1.09 1.03 3.69
C LEU A 32 -0.13 1.72 4.31
N MET A 33 0.09 2.87 4.92
CA MET A 33 -1.00 3.71 5.39
C MET A 33 -1.63 4.50 4.25
N VAL A 34 -2.88 4.94 4.41
CA VAL A 34 -3.58 5.73 3.39
C VAL A 34 -2.90 7.08 3.19
N SER A 35 -2.37 7.65 4.28
CA SER A 35 -1.53 8.86 4.27
C SER A 35 -0.26 8.72 3.42
N GLU A 36 0.39 7.57 3.47
CA GLU A 36 1.61 7.28 2.70
C GLU A 36 1.33 7.17 1.20
N LEU A 37 0.27 6.45 0.84
CA LEU A 37 -0.22 6.36 -0.54
C LEU A 37 -0.62 7.73 -1.10
N LYS A 38 -1.12 8.62 -0.24
CA LYS A 38 -1.49 10.00 -0.62
C LYS A 38 -0.31 10.96 -0.69
N SER A 39 0.76 10.69 0.04
CA SER A 39 1.95 11.55 0.05
C SER A 39 2.75 11.39 -1.24
N ASN A 40 2.88 10.16 -1.75
CA ASN A 40 3.61 9.87 -2.99
C ASN A 40 2.78 9.00 -3.96
N PRO A 41 1.64 9.48 -4.47
CA PRO A 41 0.73 8.64 -5.25
C PRO A 41 1.35 8.14 -6.57
N LYS A 42 2.28 8.90 -7.16
CA LYS A 42 2.91 8.54 -8.44
C LYS A 42 3.75 7.26 -8.35
N ASP A 43 4.26 6.94 -7.17
CA ASP A 43 5.11 5.76 -6.96
C ASP A 43 4.27 4.48 -6.89
N TYR A 44 2.97 4.60 -6.63
CA TYR A 44 2.08 3.47 -6.41
C TYR A 44 1.03 3.27 -7.50
N VAL A 45 0.71 4.31 -8.29
CA VAL A 45 -0.27 4.22 -9.39
C VAL A 45 0.18 3.20 -10.43
N GLY A 46 -0.73 2.29 -10.78
CA GLY A 46 -0.48 1.13 -11.64
C GLY A 46 0.13 -0.07 -10.91
N GLY A 47 0.64 0.14 -9.68
CA GLY A 47 1.27 -0.89 -8.85
C GLY A 47 0.30 -1.60 -7.92
N LYS A 48 0.77 -2.73 -7.38
CA LYS A 48 0.09 -3.44 -6.28
C LYS A 48 0.34 -2.70 -4.97
N VAL A 49 -0.70 -2.56 -4.18
CA VAL A 49 -0.64 -1.89 -2.87
C VAL A 49 -1.35 -2.74 -1.82
N ASN A 50 -0.75 -2.81 -0.64
CA ASN A 50 -1.38 -3.34 0.56
C ASN A 50 -1.63 -2.15 1.47
N THR A 51 -2.86 -1.96 1.93
CA THR A 51 -3.17 -0.84 2.84
C THR A 51 -4.13 -1.24 3.93
N MET A 52 -4.17 -0.44 4.99
CA MET A 52 -4.99 -0.67 6.16
C MET A 52 -5.67 0.64 6.58
N GLY A 53 -6.90 0.50 7.06
CA GLY A 53 -7.67 1.65 7.50
C GLY A 53 -9.01 1.26 8.08
N SER A 54 -9.87 2.25 8.29
CA SER A 54 -11.23 2.06 8.79
C SER A 54 -12.25 2.49 7.73
N ILE A 55 -13.31 1.70 7.55
CA ILE A 55 -14.39 2.05 6.63
C ILE A 55 -15.12 3.28 7.16
N LYS A 56 -15.28 4.32 6.33
CA LYS A 56 -16.01 5.54 6.69
C LYS A 56 -17.51 5.25 6.77
N ASN A 57 -18.14 5.69 7.86
CA ASN A 57 -19.59 5.57 8.05
C ASN A 57 -20.36 6.35 6.97
N GLY A 58 -21.48 5.79 6.51
CA GLY A 58 -22.31 6.30 5.42
C GLY A 58 -21.68 6.17 4.03
N THR A 59 -20.65 5.33 3.85
CA THR A 59 -19.98 5.18 2.54
C THR A 59 -19.96 3.75 2.01
N LEU A 60 -20.31 2.76 2.83
CA LEU A 60 -20.33 1.37 2.40
C LEU A 60 -21.53 1.12 1.49
N ASN A 61 -21.25 1.00 0.20
CA ASN A 61 -22.22 0.69 -0.83
C ASN A 61 -21.95 -0.73 -1.35
N LYS A 62 -22.90 -1.62 -1.18
CA LYS A 62 -22.85 -3.00 -1.68
C LYS A 62 -23.85 -3.12 -2.83
N THR A 63 -23.37 -3.40 -4.02
CA THR A 63 -24.19 -3.74 -5.20
C THR A 63 -24.01 -5.21 -5.54
N PRO A 64 -24.88 -5.80 -6.38
CA PRO A 64 -24.69 -7.17 -6.86
C PRO A 64 -23.38 -7.38 -7.64
N GLU A 65 -22.85 -6.33 -8.27
CA GLU A 65 -21.65 -6.40 -9.12
C GLU A 65 -20.36 -6.04 -8.38
N SER A 66 -20.45 -5.12 -7.41
CA SER A 66 -19.29 -4.58 -6.72
C SER A 66 -19.65 -3.96 -5.37
N THR A 67 -18.66 -3.89 -4.49
CA THR A 67 -18.72 -3.14 -3.25
C THR A 67 -17.77 -1.96 -3.32
N SER A 68 -18.24 -0.79 -2.89
CA SER A 68 -17.43 0.41 -2.81
C SER A 68 -17.57 1.11 -1.47
N PHE A 69 -16.50 1.75 -1.03
CA PHE A 69 -16.47 2.51 0.22
C PHE A 69 -15.28 3.46 0.27
N ILE A 70 -15.30 4.38 1.24
CA ILE A 70 -14.15 5.23 1.56
C ILE A 70 -13.39 4.60 2.72
N LEU A 71 -12.10 4.30 2.49
CA LEU A 71 -11.17 3.88 3.54
C LEU A 71 -10.49 5.12 4.12
N LYS A 72 -10.62 5.31 5.43
CA LYS A 72 -9.87 6.31 6.18
C LYS A 72 -8.60 5.68 6.73
N ASP A 73 -7.53 6.46 6.80
CA ASP A 73 -6.32 6.07 7.49
C ASP A 73 -6.61 5.65 8.94
N ALA A 74 -5.85 4.68 9.46
CA ALA A 74 -6.02 4.15 10.80
C ALA A 74 -5.56 5.14 11.89
N GLU A 75 -4.60 6.01 11.59
CA GLU A 75 -3.99 6.99 12.49
C GLU A 75 -4.45 8.43 12.19
N SER A 76 -4.72 8.76 10.92
CA SER A 76 -5.12 10.13 10.53
C SER A 76 -6.48 10.21 9.82
N LYS A 77 -7.50 10.74 10.49
CA LYS A 77 -8.85 10.88 9.90
C LYS A 77 -8.90 11.79 8.65
N THR A 78 -7.84 12.55 8.39
CA THR A 78 -7.74 13.47 7.24
C THR A 78 -7.53 12.72 5.93
N TYR A 79 -6.73 11.64 5.94
CA TYR A 79 -6.40 10.90 4.73
C TYR A 79 -7.46 9.84 4.46
N GLN A 80 -7.98 9.85 3.24
CA GLN A 80 -9.00 8.93 2.78
C GLN A 80 -8.80 8.57 1.30
N ILE A 81 -9.18 7.35 0.95
CA ILE A 81 -9.09 6.83 -0.41
C ILE A 81 -10.33 6.00 -0.77
N TYR A 82 -10.76 6.07 -2.03
CA TYR A 82 -11.91 5.32 -2.52
C TYR A 82 -11.48 3.89 -2.86
N ILE A 83 -12.25 2.92 -2.39
CA ILE A 83 -12.03 1.50 -2.64
C ILE A 83 -13.17 0.96 -3.48
N GLU A 84 -12.82 0.20 -4.52
CA GLU A 84 -13.73 -0.65 -5.28
C GLU A 84 -13.30 -2.10 -5.16
N TYR A 85 -14.23 -3.00 -4.86
CA TYR A 85 -13.99 -4.42 -4.64
C TYR A 85 -15.04 -5.26 -5.36
N THR A 86 -14.61 -6.30 -6.04
CA THR A 86 -15.49 -7.18 -6.87
C THR A 86 -15.42 -8.65 -6.46
N GLY A 87 -14.74 -8.95 -5.34
CA GLY A 87 -14.62 -10.31 -4.82
C GLY A 87 -15.59 -10.62 -3.69
N ASP A 88 -15.41 -11.79 -3.09
CA ASP A 88 -16.20 -12.22 -1.95
C ASP A 88 -15.91 -11.37 -0.72
N LEU A 89 -16.97 -10.85 -0.10
CA LEU A 89 -16.87 -10.05 1.11
C LEU A 89 -16.77 -10.92 2.36
N PRO A 90 -15.93 -10.53 3.34
CA PRO A 90 -16.02 -11.10 4.68
C PRO A 90 -17.43 -10.85 5.28
N ALA A 91 -18.02 -11.87 5.89
CA ALA A 91 -19.37 -11.79 6.48
C ALA A 91 -19.51 -10.64 7.50
N ASN A 92 -18.42 -10.32 8.22
CA ASN A 92 -18.40 -9.30 9.27
C ASN A 92 -17.99 -7.90 8.76
N LEU A 93 -17.97 -7.68 7.44
CA LEU A 93 -17.62 -6.38 6.86
C LEU A 93 -18.74 -5.36 7.09
N ALA A 94 -18.42 -4.36 7.89
CA ALA A 94 -19.32 -3.29 8.31
C ALA A 94 -18.59 -1.95 8.42
N GLU A 95 -19.35 -0.86 8.38
CA GLU A 95 -18.82 0.49 8.57
C GLU A 95 -18.14 0.66 9.93
N GLY A 96 -17.15 1.55 9.99
CA GLY A 96 -16.37 1.81 11.20
C GLY A 96 -15.39 0.71 11.59
N LYS A 97 -15.45 -0.47 10.95
CA LYS A 97 -14.48 -1.56 11.19
C LYS A 97 -13.15 -1.25 10.54
N ARG A 98 -12.09 -1.68 11.22
CA ARG A 98 -10.73 -1.71 10.68
C ARG A 98 -10.57 -2.92 9.78
N ILE A 99 -10.02 -2.67 8.60
CA ILE A 99 -9.75 -3.69 7.59
C ILE A 99 -8.37 -3.46 6.99
N SER A 100 -7.84 -4.54 6.45
CA SER A 100 -6.63 -4.55 5.65
C SER A 100 -6.98 -5.07 4.27
N LEU A 101 -6.47 -4.44 3.23
CA LEU A 101 -6.79 -4.80 1.86
C LEU A 101 -5.54 -4.82 1.00
N SER A 102 -5.60 -5.66 -0.03
CA SER A 102 -4.64 -5.69 -1.13
C SER A 102 -5.38 -5.31 -2.41
N GLY A 103 -4.69 -4.63 -3.30
CA GLY A 103 -5.28 -4.19 -4.57
C GLY A 103 -4.26 -3.56 -5.50
N THR A 104 -4.80 -2.90 -6.52
CA THR A 104 -4.02 -2.09 -7.47
C THR A 104 -4.48 -0.64 -7.35
N MET A 105 -3.53 0.28 -7.19
CA MET A 105 -3.85 1.71 -7.17
C MET A 105 -4.07 2.18 -8.60
N ILE A 106 -5.31 2.56 -8.91
CA ILE A 106 -5.70 2.95 -10.28
C ILE A 106 -5.33 4.42 -10.54
N ASN A 107 -5.47 5.26 -9.52
CA ASN A 107 -5.07 6.66 -9.52
C ASN A 107 -4.86 7.16 -8.09
N ASP A 108 -4.52 8.43 -7.93
CA ASP A 108 -4.30 9.12 -6.65
C ASP A 108 -5.48 9.04 -5.66
N LYS A 109 -6.69 8.67 -6.12
CA LYS A 109 -7.94 8.65 -5.33
C LYS A 109 -8.59 7.29 -5.23
N LYS A 110 -8.18 6.30 -6.01
CA LYS A 110 -8.89 5.02 -6.16
C LYS A 110 -7.95 3.83 -6.15
N ILE A 111 -8.31 2.84 -5.32
CA ILE A 111 -7.73 1.50 -5.33
C ILE A 111 -8.80 0.51 -5.75
N LYS A 112 -8.45 -0.35 -6.70
CA LYS A 112 -9.24 -1.55 -7.01
C LYS A 112 -8.71 -2.68 -6.14
N ALA A 113 -9.43 -2.98 -5.06
CA ALA A 113 -9.09 -4.07 -4.16
C ALA A 113 -9.38 -5.42 -4.82
N ASN A 114 -8.50 -6.38 -4.58
CA ASN A 114 -8.69 -7.78 -4.96
C ASN A 114 -8.73 -8.72 -3.74
N LYS A 115 -8.37 -8.23 -2.54
CA LYS A 115 -8.50 -8.97 -1.28
C LYS A 115 -8.84 -8.03 -0.14
N ILE A 116 -9.80 -8.42 0.70
CA ILE A 116 -10.13 -7.73 1.95
C ILE A 116 -10.01 -8.72 3.11
N VAL A 117 -9.33 -8.30 4.18
CA VAL A 117 -9.16 -9.04 5.43
C VAL A 117 -9.63 -8.15 6.58
N MET A 118 -10.40 -8.73 7.51
CA MET A 118 -10.87 -8.01 8.69
C MET A 118 -9.73 -7.85 9.71
N GLY A 119 -9.61 -6.66 10.30
CA GLY A 119 -8.60 -6.37 11.32
C GLY A 119 -7.20 -6.04 10.77
N CYS A 120 -6.26 -5.85 11.69
CA CYS A 120 -4.84 -5.61 11.38
C CYS A 120 -4.14 -6.96 11.12
N PRO A 121 -3.23 -7.05 10.14
CA PRO A 121 -2.38 -8.23 9.97
C PRO A 121 -1.54 -8.40 11.25
N SER A 122 -1.60 -9.59 11.88
CA SER A 122 -0.91 -9.86 13.16
C SER A 122 0.61 -9.60 13.16
N LYS A 123 1.22 -9.41 11.98
CA LYS A 123 2.64 -9.09 11.80
C LYS A 123 3.00 -7.61 12.02
N TYR A 124 2.03 -6.70 12.19
CA TYR A 124 2.30 -5.26 12.38
C TYR A 124 2.29 -4.81 13.86
N ASN A 125 2.07 -5.72 14.81
CA ASN A 125 2.07 -5.37 16.25
C ASN A 125 3.48 -5.20 16.85
N GLU A 126 4.56 -5.18 16.06
CA GLU A 126 5.94 -5.23 16.60
C GLU A 126 6.81 -4.01 16.26
N LYS A 127 6.30 -2.96 15.62
CA LYS A 127 7.11 -1.76 15.32
C LYS A 127 6.46 -0.45 15.74
N THR A 128 6.19 -0.30 17.04
CA THR A 128 6.24 1.01 17.73
C THR A 128 6.29 0.78 19.24
N SER A 129 7.43 0.26 19.70
CA SER A 129 7.86 0.35 21.09
C SER A 129 9.38 0.35 21.06
N SER A 130 9.96 1.56 20.99
CA SER A 130 11.28 1.87 21.54
C SER A 130 11.54 3.37 21.41
#